data_AF-A0A1H8VUP7-F1
#
_entry.id   AF-A0A1H8VUP7-F1
#
_cell.length_a   1.000
_cell.length_b   1.000
_cell.length_c   1.000
_cell.angle_alpha   90.00
_cell.angle_beta   90.00
_cell.angle_gamma   90.00
#
_symmetry.space_group_name_H-M   'P 1'
#
loop_
_entity.id
_entity.type
_entity.pdbx_description
1 polymer ?
#
loop_
_entity_poly.entity_id
_entity_poly.type
_entity_poly.pdbx_seq_one_letter_code
_entity_poly.pdbx_strand_id
1 'polypeptide(L)'
;MPVICPTCSSDDLDGEVQPDGTRILRCGSCGHRWSRERTAAARRGYTPPPGIDALQGQFPRASDVRPEVLERVAQLREQFLEQRPVVDEDTAAYRARYRFLFSEEGLPTAPPEELYSFTTTATVANAGRMATFSTTWERVGPERAARQLRRTIEHLLRGPGREEDRIDQLVVGTHQAAFPGFKEALLTKVLVVAHPDRFLPVLKYTAAVGGKKEIAERVFGLELPAVERTQRTLGRLIVWSNDLLKELVEPHFDDLQLAAQFLAQAKNQSPAAR
;
A
#
# COMPACT_ATOMS: atom_id res chain seq x y z
N MET A 1 31.71 -10.67 20.77
CA MET A 1 32.57 -10.02 21.79
C MET A 1 32.40 -8.52 21.67
N PRO A 2 32.17 -7.79 22.77
CA PRO A 2 32.16 -6.32 22.77
C PRO A 2 33.55 -5.80 22.37
N VAL A 3 33.57 -4.73 21.59
CA VAL A 3 34.81 -4.07 21.16
C VAL A 3 35.14 -3.02 22.19
N ILE A 4 36.36 -3.06 22.73
CA ILE A 4 36.88 -2.10 23.71
C ILE A 4 38.10 -1.39 23.14
N CYS A 5 38.37 -0.17 23.62
CA CYS A 5 39.54 0.60 23.21
C CYS A 5 40.83 -0.13 23.59
N PRO A 6 41.77 -0.37 22.66
CA PRO A 6 43.02 -1.07 22.97
C PRO A 6 43.96 -0.25 23.86
N THR A 7 43.72 1.06 24.00
CA THR A 7 44.57 1.97 24.79
C THR A 7 44.05 2.21 26.20
N CYS A 8 42.73 2.31 26.38
CA CYS A 8 42.14 2.68 27.69
C CYS A 8 41.04 1.73 28.17
N SER A 9 40.76 0.66 27.42
CA SER A 9 39.73 -0.34 27.72
C SER A 9 38.30 0.19 27.85
N SER A 10 38.05 1.45 27.44
CA SER A 10 36.70 2.03 27.38
C SER A 10 35.85 1.41 26.26
N ASP A 11 34.55 1.30 26.47
CA ASP A 11 33.53 0.86 25.52
C ASP A 11 32.80 2.04 24.81
N ASP A 12 33.15 3.28 25.17
CA ASP A 12 32.66 4.51 24.54
C ASP A 12 33.35 4.75 23.19
N LEU A 13 32.77 4.17 22.14
CA LEU A 13 33.35 4.11 20.80
C LEU A 13 32.41 4.67 19.73
N ASP A 14 32.88 5.68 19.00
CA ASP A 14 32.29 6.16 17.76
C ASP A 14 32.96 5.47 16.56
N GLY A 15 32.22 5.26 15.47
CA GLY A 15 32.79 4.61 14.29
C GLY A 15 32.22 5.11 12.98
N GLU A 16 33.11 5.42 12.04
CA GLU A 16 32.77 5.85 10.68
C GLU A 16 33.17 4.76 9.68
N VAL A 17 32.31 4.53 8.70
CA VAL A 17 32.57 3.58 7.61
C VAL A 17 33.13 4.37 6.43
N GLN A 18 34.33 3.99 5.99
CA GLN A 18 35.00 4.60 4.84
C GLN A 18 34.47 4.01 3.52
N PRO A 19 34.63 4.72 2.39
CA PRO A 19 34.17 4.26 1.07
C PRO A 19 34.77 2.92 0.62
N ASP A 20 35.95 2.56 1.14
CA ASP A 20 36.64 1.29 0.88
C ASP A 20 36.13 0.13 1.76
N GLY A 21 35.14 0.39 2.64
CA GLY A 21 34.56 -0.59 3.56
C GLY A 21 35.35 -0.78 4.86
N THR A 22 36.42 -0.02 5.08
CA THR A 22 37.17 0.01 6.34
C THR A 22 36.37 0.78 7.40
N ARG A 23 36.25 0.25 8.62
CA ARG A 23 35.66 1.02 9.74
C ARG A 23 36.76 1.63 10.60
N ILE A 24 36.78 2.95 10.67
CA ILE A 24 37.66 3.70 11.58
C ILE A 24 36.88 3.91 12.87
N LEU A 25 37.40 3.39 13.98
CA LEU A 25 36.85 3.60 15.31
C LEU A 25 37.62 4.72 16.01
N ARG A 26 36.90 5.55 16.77
CA ARG A 26 37.44 6.57 17.65
C ARG A 26 36.90 6.33 19.05
N CYS A 27 37.78 6.25 20.04
CA CYS A 27 37.35 6.22 21.44
C CYS A 27 36.97 7.64 21.90
N GLY A 28 35.77 7.79 22.47
CA GLY A 28 35.31 9.04 23.07
C GLY A 28 36.12 9.43 24.31
N SER A 29 36.61 8.45 25.07
CA SER A 29 37.31 8.68 26.33
C SER A 29 38.78 9.09 26.19
N CYS A 30 39.55 8.48 25.27
CA CYS A 30 40.99 8.78 25.11
C CYS A 30 41.35 9.33 23.72
N GLY A 31 40.39 9.42 22.79
CA GLY A 31 40.62 9.91 21.44
C GLY A 31 41.40 8.97 20.52
N HIS A 32 41.83 7.79 21.00
CA HIS A 32 42.56 6.84 20.19
C HIS A 32 41.75 6.40 18.96
N ARG A 33 42.41 6.36 17.80
CA ARG A 33 41.82 5.99 16.51
C ARG A 33 42.51 4.75 15.97
N TRP A 34 41.72 3.75 15.56
CA TRP A 34 42.26 2.55 14.93
C TRP A 34 41.29 2.00 13.88
N SER A 35 41.86 1.40 12.83
CA SER A 35 41.10 0.70 11.81
C SER A 35 40.82 -0.73 12.25
N ARG A 36 39.58 -1.20 12.06
CA ARG A 36 39.27 -2.63 12.19
C ARG A 36 39.16 -3.24 10.80
N GLU A 37 39.99 -4.23 10.51
CA GLU A 37 39.88 -5.02 9.29
C GLU A 37 38.54 -5.76 9.22
N ARG A 38 38.05 -5.96 7.99
CA ARG A 38 36.81 -6.70 7.67
C ARG A 38 36.74 -8.02 8.47
N THR A 39 35.69 -8.19 9.26
CA THR A 39 35.37 -9.52 9.80
C THR A 39 35.14 -10.49 8.64
N ALA A 40 35.46 -11.78 8.84
CA ALA A 40 35.31 -12.82 7.83
C ALA A 40 33.88 -12.92 7.22
N ALA A 41 32.86 -12.38 7.91
CA ALA A 41 31.50 -12.23 7.40
C ALA A 41 31.41 -11.33 6.15
N ALA A 42 32.28 -10.32 6.02
CA ALA A 42 32.33 -9.45 4.85
C ALA A 42 33.06 -10.07 3.65
N ARG A 43 33.76 -11.22 3.80
CA ARG A 43 34.44 -11.89 2.67
C ARG A 43 33.49 -12.65 1.75
N ARG A 44 32.27 -12.94 2.21
CA ARG A 44 31.19 -13.38 1.33
C ARG A 44 30.51 -12.13 0.81
N GLY A 45 30.48 -11.94 -0.51
CA GLY A 45 29.93 -10.77 -1.20
C GLY A 45 28.51 -10.42 -0.77
N TYR A 46 28.39 -9.74 0.37
CA TYR A 46 27.15 -9.18 0.85
C TYR A 46 26.83 -8.01 -0.06
N THR A 47 25.97 -8.28 -1.03
CA THR A 47 25.31 -7.20 -1.76
C THR A 47 24.15 -6.75 -0.87
N PRO A 48 24.15 -5.49 -0.38
CA PRO A 48 23.02 -4.99 0.39
C PRO A 48 21.74 -5.15 -0.44
N PRO A 49 20.60 -5.44 0.20
CA PRO A 49 19.34 -5.56 -0.51
C PRO A 49 19.07 -4.27 -1.31
N PRO A 50 18.49 -4.36 -2.52
CA PRO A 50 18.15 -3.19 -3.31
C PRO A 50 17.28 -2.23 -2.50
N GLY A 51 17.51 -0.93 -2.68
CA GLY A 51 16.66 0.12 -2.13
C GLY A 51 15.24 0.06 -2.71
N ILE A 52 14.29 0.74 -2.07
CA ILE A 52 12.88 0.74 -2.46
C ILE A 52 12.71 1.18 -3.93
N ASP A 53 13.39 2.25 -4.34
CA ASP A 53 13.27 2.76 -5.71
C ASP A 53 13.82 1.77 -6.75
N ALA A 54 14.86 1.01 -6.40
CA ALA A 54 15.38 -0.06 -7.25
C ALA A 54 14.39 -1.24 -7.36
N LEU A 55 13.72 -1.59 -6.26
CA LEU A 55 12.64 -2.59 -6.27
C LEU A 55 11.43 -2.13 -7.08
N GLN A 56 11.05 -0.86 -6.96
CA GLN A 56 9.98 -0.26 -7.75
C GLN A 56 10.35 -0.23 -9.24
N GLY A 57 11.61 0.05 -9.57
CA GLY A 57 12.10 0.03 -10.95
C GLY A 57 12.04 -1.35 -11.63
N GLN A 58 12.01 -2.43 -10.84
CA GLN A 58 11.84 -3.83 -11.26
C GLN A 58 10.37 -4.27 -11.30
N PHE A 59 9.43 -3.43 -10.85
CA PHE A 59 8.02 -3.73 -10.90
C PHE A 59 7.52 -3.68 -12.35
N PRO A 60 6.56 -4.54 -12.75
CA PRO A 60 5.97 -4.49 -14.09
C PRO A 60 5.44 -3.11 -14.45
N ARG A 61 5.58 -2.74 -15.73
CA ARG A 61 5.17 -1.45 -16.30
C ARG A 61 4.09 -1.63 -17.34
N ALA A 62 3.38 -0.54 -17.67
CA ALA A 62 2.40 -0.57 -18.76
C ALA A 62 3.02 -0.97 -20.10
N SER A 63 4.29 -0.62 -20.35
CA SER A 63 5.05 -1.01 -21.54
C SER A 63 5.32 -2.51 -21.64
N ASP A 64 5.17 -3.27 -20.56
CA ASP A 64 5.42 -4.72 -20.54
C ASP A 64 4.20 -5.51 -21.06
N VAL A 65 3.06 -4.83 -21.28
CA VAL A 65 1.86 -5.45 -21.86
C VAL A 65 2.07 -5.70 -23.35
N ARG A 66 1.87 -6.95 -23.76
CA ARG A 66 2.04 -7.34 -25.17
C ARG A 66 0.99 -6.66 -26.07
N PRO A 67 1.34 -6.26 -27.31
CA PRO A 67 0.41 -5.57 -28.22
C PRO A 67 -0.91 -6.31 -28.44
N GLU A 68 -0.87 -7.64 -28.62
CA GLU A 68 -2.07 -8.46 -28.80
C GLU A 68 -3.00 -8.46 -27.58
N VAL A 69 -2.45 -8.24 -26.39
CA VAL A 69 -3.25 -8.09 -25.16
C VAL A 69 -3.89 -6.71 -25.12
N LEU A 70 -3.19 -5.66 -25.54
CA LEU A 70 -3.75 -4.30 -25.62
C LEU A 70 -4.91 -4.22 -26.62
N GLU A 71 -4.78 -4.85 -27.79
CA GLU A 71 -5.86 -4.94 -28.78
C GLU A 71 -7.11 -5.62 -28.20
N ARG A 72 -6.92 -6.75 -27.50
CA ARG A 72 -8.00 -7.45 -26.82
C ARG A 72 -8.66 -6.59 -25.73
N VAL A 73 -7.86 -5.90 -24.91
CA VAL A 73 -8.37 -5.00 -23.87
C VAL A 73 -9.16 -3.85 -24.48
N ALA A 74 -8.72 -3.30 -25.62
CA ALA A 74 -9.45 -2.27 -26.35
C ALA A 74 -10.81 -2.78 -26.84
N GLN A 75 -10.89 -3.99 -27.40
CA GLN A 75 -12.16 -4.62 -27.80
C GLN A 75 -13.10 -4.83 -26.61
N LEU A 76 -12.59 -5.33 -25.48
CA LEU A 76 -13.38 -5.49 -24.26
C LEU A 76 -13.90 -4.15 -23.73
N ARG A 77 -13.10 -3.09 -23.85
CA ARG A 77 -13.49 -1.74 -23.45
C ARG A 77 -14.61 -1.21 -24.35
N GLU A 78 -14.51 -1.36 -25.66
CA GLU A 78 -15.57 -0.95 -26.59
C GLU A 78 -16.89 -1.65 -26.24
N GLN A 79 -16.87 -2.96 -26.05
CA GLN A 79 -18.03 -3.74 -25.60
C GLN A 79 -18.58 -3.29 -24.24
N PHE A 80 -17.71 -2.88 -23.32
CA PHE A 80 -18.12 -2.33 -22.03
C PHE A 80 -18.82 -0.98 -22.20
N LEU A 81 -18.27 -0.08 -23.02
CA LEU A 81 -18.84 1.25 -23.24
C LEU A 81 -20.15 1.22 -24.04
N GLU A 82 -20.32 0.25 -24.95
CA GLU A 82 -21.57 0.00 -25.68
C GLU A 82 -22.75 -0.29 -24.74
N GLN A 83 -22.49 -0.91 -23.59
CA GLN A 83 -23.50 -1.19 -22.56
C GLN A 83 -23.94 0.06 -21.79
N ARG A 84 -23.31 1.21 -22.04
CA ARG A 84 -23.55 2.49 -21.35
C ARG A 84 -23.55 2.32 -19.82
N PRO A 85 -22.42 1.86 -19.26
CA PRO A 85 -22.31 1.60 -17.84
C PRO A 85 -22.52 2.90 -17.06
N VAL A 86 -23.28 2.81 -15.98
CA VAL A 86 -23.57 3.94 -15.11
C VAL A 86 -22.90 3.74 -13.77
N VAL A 87 -22.38 4.83 -13.22
CA VAL A 87 -21.97 4.88 -11.82
C VAL A 87 -23.23 5.08 -10.98
N ASP A 88 -23.31 4.36 -9.86
CA ASP A 88 -24.37 4.51 -8.88
C ASP A 88 -24.50 5.99 -8.46
N GLU A 89 -25.72 6.53 -8.54
CA GLU A 89 -26.04 7.94 -8.30
C GLU A 89 -25.56 8.41 -6.91
N ASP A 90 -25.56 7.52 -5.92
CA ASP A 90 -25.12 7.82 -4.55
C ASP A 90 -23.60 7.97 -4.43
N THR A 91 -22.84 7.52 -5.43
CA THR A 91 -21.36 7.51 -5.40
C THR A 91 -20.79 8.91 -5.26
N ALA A 92 -21.33 9.89 -6.00
CA ALA A 92 -20.81 11.25 -5.98
C ALA A 92 -21.02 11.91 -4.61
N ALA A 93 -22.24 11.82 -4.06
CA ALA A 93 -22.57 12.35 -2.74
C ALA A 93 -21.79 11.64 -1.63
N TYR A 94 -21.66 10.31 -1.71
CA TYR A 94 -20.85 9.53 -0.79
C TYR A 94 -19.39 9.97 -0.78
N ARG A 95 -18.77 10.11 -1.96
CA ARG A 95 -17.37 10.55 -2.09
C ARG A 95 -17.20 11.97 -1.53
N ALA A 96 -18.08 12.90 -1.87
CA ALA A 96 -18.02 14.27 -1.37
C ALA A 96 -18.07 14.34 0.16
N ARG A 97 -19.04 13.63 0.76
CA ARG A 97 -19.19 13.55 2.23
C ARG A 97 -17.93 12.99 2.90
N TYR A 98 -17.47 11.82 2.46
CA TYR A 98 -16.36 11.14 3.14
C TYR A 98 -15.00 11.78 2.82
N ARG A 99 -14.83 12.44 1.67
CA ARG A 99 -13.66 13.26 1.39
C ARG A 99 -13.57 14.44 2.36
N PHE A 100 -14.70 15.09 2.66
CA PHE A 100 -14.73 16.11 3.71
C PHE A 100 -14.45 15.50 5.09
N LEU A 101 -15.11 14.39 5.47
CA LEU A 101 -14.88 13.75 6.76
C LEU A 101 -13.45 13.24 6.95
N PHE A 102 -12.71 12.95 5.88
CA PHE A 102 -11.30 12.54 5.95
C PHE A 102 -10.31 13.69 5.73
N SER A 103 -10.81 14.93 5.54
CA SER A 103 -9.98 16.13 5.49
C SER A 103 -9.36 16.47 6.86
N GLU A 104 -8.39 17.38 6.89
CA GLU A 104 -7.78 17.86 8.15
C GLU A 104 -8.80 18.50 9.09
N GLU A 105 -9.82 19.15 8.51
CA GLU A 105 -10.88 19.82 9.24
C GLU A 105 -11.95 18.82 9.72
N GLY A 106 -12.40 17.91 8.85
CA GLY A 106 -13.51 17.01 9.14
C GLY A 106 -13.13 15.83 10.04
N LEU A 107 -11.91 15.29 9.89
CA LEU A 107 -11.51 14.05 10.56
C LEU A 107 -11.48 14.12 12.09
N PRO A 108 -10.98 15.20 12.73
CA PRO A 108 -10.97 15.31 14.20
C PRO A 108 -12.34 15.15 14.84
N THR A 109 -13.40 15.60 14.15
CA THR A 109 -14.79 15.60 14.63
C THR A 109 -15.69 14.58 13.93
N ALA A 110 -15.17 13.78 13.00
CA ALA A 110 -15.95 12.82 12.21
C ALA A 110 -16.74 11.86 13.12
N PRO A 111 -18.08 11.83 13.08
CA PRO A 111 -18.86 11.23 14.14
C PRO A 111 -18.83 9.68 14.07
N PRO A 112 -18.98 8.97 15.21
CA PRO A 112 -18.84 7.52 15.27
C PRO A 112 -19.73 6.76 14.28
N GLU A 113 -20.97 7.19 14.10
CA GLU A 113 -21.95 6.58 13.19
C GLU A 113 -21.52 6.68 11.73
N GLU A 114 -20.96 7.81 11.30
CA GLU A 114 -20.46 7.99 9.94
C GLU A 114 -19.23 7.12 9.69
N LEU A 115 -18.33 7.05 10.68
CA LEU A 115 -17.13 6.20 10.61
C LEU A 115 -17.49 4.71 10.59
N TYR A 116 -18.50 4.28 11.35
CA TYR A 116 -18.98 2.90 11.29
C TYR A 116 -19.64 2.61 9.95
N SER A 117 -20.56 3.48 9.51
CA SER A 117 -21.28 3.39 8.23
C SER A 117 -20.34 3.29 7.03
N PHE A 118 -19.22 4.00 7.06
CA PHE A 118 -18.18 3.93 6.03
C PHE A 118 -17.69 2.50 5.81
N THR A 119 -17.52 1.74 6.90
CA THR A 119 -16.95 0.39 6.87
C THR A 119 -17.93 -0.68 6.40
N THR A 120 -19.23 -0.45 6.58
CA THR A 120 -20.28 -1.43 6.27
C THR A 120 -20.94 -1.21 4.92
N THR A 121 -20.93 0.03 4.43
CA THR A 121 -21.55 0.40 3.16
C THR A 121 -20.73 -0.09 1.96
N ALA A 122 -21.39 -0.55 0.90
CA ALA A 122 -20.75 -1.02 -0.33
C ALA A 122 -20.53 0.08 -1.40
N THR A 123 -21.09 1.28 -1.20
CA THR A 123 -20.92 2.44 -2.08
C THR A 123 -19.43 2.73 -2.32
N VAL A 124 -19.08 3.10 -3.56
CA VAL A 124 -17.71 3.17 -4.12
C VAL A 124 -17.04 1.80 -4.24
N ALA A 125 -16.96 1.03 -3.16
CA ALA A 125 -16.36 -0.31 -3.17
C ALA A 125 -16.76 -1.14 -1.95
N ASN A 126 -16.89 -2.46 -2.16
CA ASN A 126 -17.28 -3.41 -1.12
C ASN A 126 -16.05 -4.05 -0.44
N ALA A 127 -15.84 -3.73 0.84
CA ALA A 127 -14.74 -4.29 1.64
C ALA A 127 -14.97 -5.75 2.09
N GLY A 128 -16.19 -6.28 1.90
CA GLY A 128 -16.60 -7.61 2.35
C GLY A 128 -17.07 -7.64 3.81
N ARG A 129 -17.24 -8.84 4.37
CA ARG A 129 -17.68 -9.01 5.77
C ARG A 129 -16.54 -8.68 6.74
N MET A 130 -16.73 -7.63 7.56
CA MET A 130 -15.72 -7.12 8.49
C MET A 130 -15.98 -7.57 9.95
N ALA A 131 -16.14 -8.87 10.19
CA ALA A 131 -16.53 -9.40 11.51
C ALA A 131 -15.60 -8.94 12.65
N THR A 132 -14.28 -9.02 12.45
CA THR A 132 -13.29 -8.57 13.46
C THR A 132 -13.43 -7.09 13.77
N PHE A 133 -13.74 -6.26 12.78
CA PHE A 133 -13.96 -4.82 12.98
C PHE A 133 -15.21 -4.61 13.83
N SER A 134 -16.36 -5.18 13.44
CA SER A 134 -17.63 -5.03 14.15
C SER A 134 -17.54 -5.50 15.60
N THR A 135 -16.98 -6.69 15.85
CA THR A 135 -16.76 -7.20 17.21
C THR A 135 -15.83 -6.31 18.02
N THR A 136 -14.78 -5.76 17.40
CA THR A 136 -13.87 -4.83 18.10
C THR A 136 -14.58 -3.53 18.44
N TRP A 137 -15.36 -2.98 17.51
CA TRP A 137 -16.13 -1.76 17.68
C TRP A 137 -17.12 -1.87 18.84
N GLU A 138 -17.91 -2.96 18.86
CA GLU A 138 -18.86 -3.26 19.94
C GLU A 138 -18.15 -3.40 21.30
N ARG A 139 -17.03 -4.12 21.34
CA ARG A 139 -16.30 -4.38 22.58
C ARG A 139 -15.73 -3.11 23.22
N VAL A 140 -15.15 -2.19 22.43
CA VAL A 140 -14.49 -0.99 22.97
C VAL A 140 -15.44 0.20 23.13
N GLY A 141 -16.59 0.15 22.46
CA GLY A 141 -17.61 1.20 22.45
C GLY A 141 -17.38 2.25 21.35
N PRO A 142 -18.46 2.83 20.78
CA PRO A 142 -18.39 3.70 19.60
C PRO A 142 -17.43 4.89 19.73
N GLU A 143 -17.45 5.58 20.86
CA GLU A 143 -16.61 6.77 21.08
C GLU A 143 -15.11 6.47 21.11
N ARG A 144 -14.73 5.37 21.79
CA ARG A 144 -13.33 4.92 21.83
C ARG A 144 -12.91 4.39 20.47
N ALA A 145 -13.80 3.67 19.80
CA ALA A 145 -13.54 3.12 18.47
C ALA A 145 -13.33 4.24 17.44
N ALA A 146 -14.22 5.24 17.42
CA ALA A 146 -14.14 6.40 16.57
C ALA A 146 -12.84 7.18 16.79
N ARG A 147 -12.45 7.46 18.05
CA ARG A 147 -11.17 8.13 18.33
C ARG A 147 -9.96 7.37 17.80
N GLN A 148 -9.93 6.04 17.98
CA GLN A 148 -8.84 5.23 17.46
C GLN A 148 -8.85 5.22 15.92
N LEU A 149 -10.02 5.09 15.30
CA LEU A 149 -10.16 5.06 13.86
C LEU A 149 -9.79 6.39 13.19
N ARG A 150 -10.12 7.53 13.81
CA ARG A 150 -9.63 8.85 13.37
C ARG A 150 -8.11 8.90 13.35
N ARG A 151 -7.44 8.36 14.37
CA ARG A 151 -5.96 8.25 14.41
C ARG A 151 -5.43 7.31 13.33
N THR A 152 -6.12 6.19 13.06
CA THR A 152 -5.77 5.25 11.98
C THR A 152 -5.79 5.96 10.63
N ILE A 153 -6.88 6.67 10.33
CA ILE A 153 -7.09 7.38 9.07
C ILE A 153 -6.12 8.56 8.93
N GLU A 154 -5.90 9.32 10.02
CA GLU A 154 -4.95 10.43 10.03
C GLU A 154 -3.54 9.94 9.76
N HIS A 155 -3.12 8.83 10.39
CA HIS A 155 -1.82 8.22 10.11
C HIS A 155 -1.72 7.72 8.67
N LEU A 156 -2.76 7.10 8.14
CA LEU A 156 -2.78 6.62 6.75
C LEU A 156 -2.59 7.78 5.75
N LEU A 157 -3.34 8.86 5.92
CA LEU A 157 -3.38 9.97 4.95
C LEU A 157 -2.23 10.95 5.15
N ARG A 158 -1.88 11.26 6.39
CA ARG A 158 -0.98 12.37 6.77
C ARG A 158 0.12 11.99 7.75
N GLY A 159 0.23 10.71 8.13
CA GLY A 159 1.34 10.23 8.95
C GLY A 159 2.70 10.40 8.25
N PRO A 160 3.81 10.34 9.00
CA PRO A 160 5.15 10.47 8.43
C PRO A 160 5.55 9.25 7.59
N GLY A 161 6.49 9.45 6.68
CA GLY A 161 7.04 8.40 5.81
C GLY A 161 6.25 8.23 4.52
N ARG A 162 6.61 7.18 3.75
CA ARG A 162 5.94 6.90 2.48
C ARG A 162 4.57 6.28 2.71
N GLU A 163 3.65 6.47 1.76
CA GLU A 163 2.29 5.92 1.84
C GLU A 163 2.29 4.40 1.95
N GLU A 164 3.17 3.73 1.22
CA GLU A 164 3.38 2.29 1.26
C GLU A 164 3.69 1.80 2.68
N ASP A 165 4.62 2.49 3.37
CA ASP A 165 5.05 2.13 4.72
C ASP A 165 3.93 2.37 5.74
N ARG A 166 3.14 3.45 5.58
CA ARG A 166 1.99 3.75 6.45
C ARG A 166 0.89 2.70 6.33
N ILE A 167 0.61 2.23 5.11
CA ILE A 167 -0.33 1.11 4.87
C ILE A 167 0.18 -0.15 5.58
N ASP A 168 1.44 -0.54 5.37
CA ASP A 168 2.00 -1.75 5.98
C ASP A 168 1.97 -1.71 7.51
N GLN A 169 2.34 -0.58 8.09
CA GLN A 169 2.29 -0.37 9.54
C GLN A 169 0.90 -0.63 10.13
N LEU A 170 -0.16 -0.19 9.44
CA LEU A 170 -1.55 -0.37 9.88
C LEU A 170 -2.08 -1.78 9.60
N VAL A 171 -1.73 -2.36 8.44
CA VAL A 171 -2.08 -3.74 8.08
C VAL A 171 -1.44 -4.74 9.03
N VAL A 172 -0.12 -4.66 9.25
CA VAL A 172 0.59 -5.57 10.16
C VAL A 172 0.20 -5.27 11.61
N GLY A 173 -0.15 -4.03 11.92
CA GLY A 173 -0.52 -3.58 13.26
C GLY A 173 0.68 -3.24 14.13
N THR A 174 1.81 -2.87 13.53
CA THR A 174 3.02 -2.44 14.24
C THR A 174 2.92 -1.00 14.74
N HIS A 175 2.02 -0.19 14.16
CA HIS A 175 1.81 1.17 14.60
C HIS A 175 0.69 1.28 15.64
N GLN A 176 0.89 2.15 16.63
CA GLN A 176 -0.05 2.37 17.74
C GLN A 176 -1.45 2.84 17.31
N ALA A 177 -1.55 3.46 16.12
CA ALA A 177 -2.83 3.88 15.57
C ALA A 177 -3.58 2.76 14.83
N ALA A 178 -3.03 1.55 14.71
CA ALA A 178 -3.72 0.46 14.04
C ALA A 178 -5.02 0.08 14.78
N PHE A 179 -6.08 -0.19 14.02
CA PHE A 179 -7.36 -0.63 14.57
C PHE A 179 -7.63 -2.10 14.19
N PRO A 180 -7.91 -3.00 15.15
CA PRO A 180 -8.19 -4.41 14.85
C PRO A 180 -9.39 -4.56 13.89
N GLY A 181 -9.18 -5.28 12.79
CA GLY A 181 -10.19 -5.44 11.73
C GLY A 181 -10.20 -4.32 10.68
N PHE A 182 -9.53 -3.18 10.91
CA PHE A 182 -9.35 -2.13 9.90
C PHE A 182 -8.06 -2.38 9.09
N LYS A 183 -8.15 -3.28 8.12
CA LYS A 183 -7.01 -3.80 7.36
C LYS A 183 -7.06 -3.37 5.89
N GLU A 184 -6.30 -4.03 5.03
CA GLU A 184 -6.09 -3.73 3.62
C GLU A 184 -7.32 -3.17 2.89
N ALA A 185 -8.46 -3.88 2.92
CA ALA A 185 -9.63 -3.47 2.15
C ALA A 185 -10.20 -2.13 2.61
N LEU A 186 -10.28 -1.91 3.92
CA LEU A 186 -10.79 -0.66 4.50
C LEU A 186 -9.79 0.49 4.38
N LEU A 187 -8.49 0.22 4.56
CA LEU A 187 -7.42 1.20 4.34
C LEU A 187 -7.42 1.66 2.87
N THR A 188 -7.49 0.74 1.92
CA THR A 188 -7.57 1.07 0.50
C THR A 188 -8.86 1.83 0.19
N LYS A 189 -9.99 1.47 0.81
CA LYS A 189 -11.25 2.20 0.60
C LYS A 189 -11.15 3.66 1.06
N VAL A 190 -10.41 3.93 2.14
CA VAL A 190 -10.11 5.31 2.58
C VAL A 190 -9.34 6.05 1.48
N LEU A 191 -8.32 5.42 0.90
CA LEU A 191 -7.51 6.02 -0.17
C LEU A 191 -8.33 6.31 -1.43
N VAL A 192 -9.23 5.39 -1.82
CA VAL A 192 -10.15 5.59 -2.96
C VAL A 192 -11.04 6.82 -2.77
N VAL A 193 -11.46 7.12 -1.54
CA VAL A 193 -12.32 8.27 -1.28
C VAL A 193 -11.54 9.56 -1.05
N ALA A 194 -10.39 9.49 -0.37
CA ALA A 194 -9.53 10.64 -0.12
C ALA A 194 -8.81 11.12 -1.39
N HIS A 195 -8.47 10.19 -2.28
CA HIS A 195 -7.71 10.41 -3.51
C HIS A 195 -8.39 9.72 -4.71
N PRO A 196 -9.61 10.15 -5.08
CA PRO A 196 -10.44 9.48 -6.10
C PRO A 196 -9.82 9.51 -7.50
N ASP A 197 -8.92 10.45 -7.77
CA ASP A 197 -8.24 10.58 -9.05
C ASP A 197 -6.96 9.73 -9.12
N ARG A 198 -6.56 9.11 -8.00
CA ARG A 198 -5.34 8.29 -7.91
C ARG A 198 -5.63 6.82 -7.63
N PHE A 199 -6.60 6.51 -6.78
CA PHE A 199 -6.85 5.14 -6.35
C PHE A 199 -8.07 4.52 -7.03
N LEU A 200 -7.84 3.40 -7.72
CA LEU A 200 -8.89 2.57 -8.28
C LEU A 200 -9.70 1.92 -7.15
N PRO A 201 -11.05 1.86 -7.27
CA PRO A 201 -11.96 1.11 -6.39
C PRO A 201 -11.77 -0.43 -6.34
N VAL A 202 -10.53 -0.91 -6.40
CA VAL A 202 -10.13 -2.32 -6.25
C VAL A 202 -9.42 -2.48 -4.91
N LEU A 203 -10.12 -2.98 -3.89
CA LEU A 203 -9.69 -2.81 -2.50
C LEU A 203 -8.57 -3.73 -2.01
N LYS A 204 -8.26 -4.81 -2.74
CA LYS A 204 -7.28 -5.82 -2.31
C LYS A 204 -6.23 -6.06 -3.39
N TYR A 205 -5.02 -6.35 -2.95
CA TYR A 205 -3.93 -6.80 -3.81
C TYR A 205 -4.22 -8.18 -4.37
N THR A 206 -4.62 -9.14 -3.52
CA THR A 206 -5.06 -10.48 -3.94
C THR A 206 -6.40 -10.83 -3.32
N ALA A 207 -7.30 -11.43 -4.09
CA ALA A 207 -8.57 -11.94 -3.61
C ALA A 207 -9.14 -13.02 -4.53
N ALA A 208 -9.85 -14.00 -3.96
CA ALA A 208 -10.53 -15.06 -4.73
C ALA A 208 -11.50 -14.49 -5.79
N VAL A 209 -12.11 -13.34 -5.52
CA VAL A 209 -13.08 -12.68 -6.41
C VAL A 209 -12.42 -11.61 -7.29
N GLY A 210 -11.09 -11.47 -7.26
CA GLY A 210 -10.31 -10.58 -8.12
C GLY A 210 -9.73 -9.37 -7.41
N GLY A 211 -8.50 -9.49 -6.92
CA GLY A 211 -7.66 -8.38 -6.50
C GLY A 211 -6.83 -7.81 -7.65
N LYS A 212 -6.04 -6.77 -7.34
CA LYS A 212 -5.19 -6.07 -8.33
C LYS A 212 -4.23 -7.03 -9.05
N LYS A 213 -3.66 -8.01 -8.35
CA LYS A 213 -2.81 -9.06 -8.94
C LYS A 213 -3.56 -9.90 -9.96
N GLU A 214 -4.74 -10.41 -9.61
CA GLU A 214 -5.52 -11.25 -10.53
C GLU A 214 -6.05 -10.47 -11.74
N ILE A 215 -6.32 -9.16 -11.57
CA ILE A 215 -6.69 -8.27 -12.68
C ILE A 215 -5.49 -8.07 -13.62
N ALA A 216 -4.33 -7.71 -13.07
CA ALA A 216 -3.10 -7.52 -13.85
C ALA A 216 -2.75 -8.76 -14.69
N GLU A 217 -2.84 -9.94 -14.07
CA GLU A 217 -2.57 -11.21 -14.74
C GLU A 217 -3.62 -11.53 -15.83
N ARG A 218 -4.91 -11.50 -15.50
CA ARG A 218 -5.96 -11.97 -16.45
C ARG A 218 -6.26 -10.97 -17.57
N VAL A 219 -6.28 -9.68 -17.24
CA VAL A 219 -6.64 -8.63 -18.20
C VAL A 219 -5.42 -8.24 -19.02
N PHE A 220 -4.27 -8.08 -18.38
CA PHE A 220 -3.07 -7.51 -19.03
C PHE A 220 -1.93 -8.52 -19.23
N GLY A 221 -2.05 -9.76 -18.75
CA GLY A 221 -0.98 -10.75 -18.87
C GLY A 221 0.27 -10.41 -18.06
N LEU A 222 0.13 -9.54 -17.04
CA LEU A 222 1.25 -9.10 -16.21
C LEU A 222 1.34 -9.93 -14.93
N GLU A 223 2.50 -10.54 -14.70
CA GLU A 223 2.78 -11.27 -13.46
C GLU A 223 3.22 -10.30 -12.36
N LEU A 224 2.33 -10.05 -11.40
CA LEU A 224 2.70 -9.26 -10.22
C LEU A 224 3.31 -10.15 -9.13
N PRO A 225 4.32 -9.65 -8.40
CA PRO A 225 5.05 -10.46 -7.44
C PRO A 225 4.21 -10.91 -6.23
N ALA A 226 4.68 -11.92 -5.51
CA ALA A 226 4.04 -12.33 -4.26
C ALA A 226 4.30 -11.33 -3.12
N VAL A 227 3.44 -11.35 -2.09
CA VAL A 227 3.65 -10.58 -0.87
C VAL A 227 4.82 -11.18 -0.09
N GLU A 228 5.75 -10.34 0.32
CA GLU A 228 6.93 -10.68 1.10
C GLU A 228 7.04 -9.77 2.33
N ARG A 229 7.80 -10.20 3.34
CA ARG A 229 7.84 -9.49 4.64
C ARG A 229 8.64 -8.18 4.63
N THR A 230 9.57 -7.99 3.70
CA THR A 230 10.58 -6.91 3.80
C THR A 230 10.73 -6.09 2.53
N GLN A 231 10.85 -6.73 1.37
CA GLN A 231 11.08 -6.05 0.10
C GLN A 231 9.76 -5.77 -0.63
N ARG A 232 8.91 -6.79 -0.76
CA ARG A 232 7.61 -6.69 -1.42
C ARG A 232 6.46 -6.72 -0.42
N THR A 233 6.50 -5.74 0.48
CA THR A 233 5.50 -5.61 1.54
C THR A 233 4.12 -5.31 0.94
N LEU A 234 3.06 -5.58 1.70
CA LEU A 234 1.69 -5.49 1.17
C LEU A 234 1.34 -4.05 0.77
N GLY A 235 1.74 -3.07 1.57
CA GLY A 235 1.54 -1.64 1.30
C GLY A 235 2.18 -1.20 -0.01
N ARG A 236 3.41 -1.65 -0.28
CA ARG A 236 4.07 -1.42 -1.58
C ARG A 236 3.30 -2.01 -2.73
N LEU A 237 2.90 -3.27 -2.60
CA LEU A 237 2.16 -3.96 -3.65
C LEU A 237 0.78 -3.34 -3.89
N ILE A 238 0.08 -2.86 -2.85
CA ILE A 238 -1.19 -2.14 -2.98
C ILE A 238 -1.02 -0.87 -3.82
N VAL A 239 -0.01 -0.04 -3.52
CA VAL A 239 0.21 1.25 -4.20
C VAL A 239 0.75 1.02 -5.61
N TRP A 240 1.80 0.21 -5.78
CA TRP A 240 2.42 0.02 -7.09
C TRP A 240 1.50 -0.66 -8.09
N SER A 241 0.73 -1.66 -7.66
CA SER A 241 -0.26 -2.28 -8.54
C SER A 241 -1.46 -1.36 -8.81
N ASN A 242 -1.82 -0.46 -7.89
CA ASN A 242 -2.81 0.57 -8.15
C ASN A 242 -2.33 1.51 -9.27
N ASP A 243 -1.12 2.03 -9.12
CA ASP A 243 -0.55 3.02 -10.03
C ASP A 243 -0.37 2.42 -11.44
N LEU A 244 0.11 1.17 -11.52
CA LEU A 244 0.18 0.41 -12.77
C LEU A 244 -1.19 0.22 -13.43
N LEU A 245 -2.19 -0.25 -12.67
CA LEU A 245 -3.53 -0.47 -13.23
C LEU A 245 -4.19 0.84 -13.64
N LYS A 246 -3.96 1.94 -12.89
CA LYS A 246 -4.43 3.27 -13.24
C LYS A 246 -3.79 3.73 -14.55
N GLU A 247 -2.47 3.63 -14.69
CA GLU A 247 -1.75 3.99 -15.92
C GLU A 247 -2.32 3.27 -17.16
N LEU A 248 -2.69 2.00 -17.00
CA LEU A 248 -3.26 1.18 -18.07
C LEU A 248 -4.69 1.58 -18.49
N VAL A 249 -5.46 2.26 -17.64
CA VAL A 249 -6.88 2.57 -17.90
C VAL A 249 -7.19 4.05 -17.99
N GLU A 250 -6.41 4.92 -17.33
CA GLU A 250 -6.61 6.36 -17.27
C GLU A 250 -6.72 7.03 -18.65
N PRO A 251 -5.96 6.65 -19.70
CA PRO A 251 -6.11 7.24 -21.02
C PRO A 251 -7.48 7.00 -21.68
N HIS A 252 -8.35 6.20 -21.05
CA HIS A 252 -9.55 5.66 -21.64
C HIS A 252 -10.81 5.82 -20.80
N PHE A 253 -10.67 6.34 -19.58
CA PHE A 253 -11.79 6.54 -18.65
C PHE A 253 -11.58 7.84 -17.86
N ASP A 254 -12.57 8.73 -17.90
CA ASP A 254 -12.56 9.97 -17.11
C ASP A 254 -12.91 9.74 -15.63
N ASP A 255 -13.50 8.57 -15.30
CA ASP A 255 -13.84 8.18 -13.92
C ASP A 255 -13.24 6.80 -13.58
N LEU A 256 -12.41 6.77 -12.54
CA LEU A 256 -11.81 5.54 -12.02
C LEU A 256 -12.86 4.55 -11.47
N GLN A 257 -14.07 4.99 -11.14
CA GLN A 257 -15.19 4.10 -10.80
C GLN A 257 -15.63 3.27 -12.01
N LEU A 258 -15.78 3.89 -13.18
CA LEU A 258 -16.07 3.19 -14.43
C LEU A 258 -14.91 2.30 -14.84
N ALA A 259 -13.67 2.79 -14.71
CA ALA A 259 -12.49 1.99 -15.00
C ALA A 259 -12.42 0.71 -14.13
N ALA A 260 -12.74 0.79 -12.83
CA ALA A 260 -12.79 -0.38 -11.97
C ALA A 260 -13.92 -1.36 -12.31
N GLN A 261 -15.10 -0.87 -12.72
CA GLN A 261 -16.18 -1.71 -13.24
C GLN A 261 -15.74 -2.46 -14.51
N PHE A 262 -15.11 -1.75 -15.44
CA PHE A 262 -14.52 -2.34 -16.65
C PHE A 262 -13.53 -3.46 -16.30
N LEU A 263 -12.57 -3.18 -15.42
CA LEU A 263 -11.55 -4.17 -15.02
C LEU A 263 -12.19 -5.43 -14.40
N ALA A 264 -13.23 -5.26 -13.58
CA ALA A 264 -13.95 -6.38 -12.99
C ALA A 264 -14.65 -7.25 -14.06
N GLN A 265 -15.28 -6.61 -15.06
CA GLN A 265 -15.92 -7.30 -16.19
C GLN A 265 -14.89 -7.99 -17.09
N ALA A 266 -13.86 -7.26 -17.52
CA ALA A 266 -12.80 -7.76 -18.40
C ALA A 266 -12.09 -8.97 -17.81
N LYS A 267 -11.85 -8.98 -16.49
CA LYS A 267 -11.25 -10.12 -15.79
C LYS A 267 -12.14 -11.38 -15.83
N ASN A 268 -13.46 -11.23 -15.80
CA ASN A 268 -14.39 -12.36 -15.87
C ASN A 268 -14.54 -12.92 -17.30
N GLN A 269 -14.27 -12.11 -18.32
CA GLN A 269 -14.33 -12.50 -19.74
C GLN A 269 -12.97 -12.97 -20.27
N SER A 270 -11.89 -12.69 -19.53
CA SER A 270 -10.55 -13.11 -19.89
C SER A 270 -10.33 -14.59 -19.56
N PRO A 271 -9.73 -15.38 -20.47
CA PRO A 271 -9.31 -16.74 -20.15
C PRO A 271 -8.30 -16.71 -19.00
N ALA A 272 -8.30 -17.75 -18.17
CA ALA A 272 -7.24 -17.92 -17.18
C ALA A 272 -5.89 -17.98 -17.90
N ALA A 273 -4.87 -17.28 -17.36
CA ALA A 273 -3.50 -17.44 -17.83
C ALA A 273 -3.13 -18.94 -17.76
N ARG A 274 -2.56 -19.46 -18.86
CA ARG A 274 -2.07 -20.84 -18.95
C ARG A 274 -0.64 -20.91 -18.46
#